data_AF-A0A4S1XJ83-F1
#
_entry.id   AF-A0A4S1XJ83-F1
#
_cell.length_a   1.000
_cell.length_b   1.000
_cell.length_c   1.000
_cell.angle_alpha   90.00
_cell.angle_beta   90.00
_cell.angle_gamma   90.00
#
_symmetry.space_group_name_H-M   'P 1'
#
loop_
_entity.id
_entity.type
_entity.pdbx_description
1 polymer ?
#
loop_
_entity_poly.entity_id
_entity_poly.type
_entity_poly.pdbx_seq_one_letter_code
_entity_poly.pdbx_strand_id
1 'polypeptide(L)'
;MTDETSEDRLKRLAQAGDWVMKFAELQGQDGEPPRSITFVGIEFKPLAYQQLVDARLHQPVTVPLDWHNARLVETDVPGVDLDGIAKGNATLESIFSSTTVSLQRGGWLPSGLAVTRRGVTVLPDRNVVAQIKARYDGGAVVTADRDFLDMLADLEVRINPLLFAMEGNGRGVPAPSLVEAQLQEAVQLIREALPKAELVIGDDNLKGALGLIEDTRPGLERRQAFLLDIAPSLDPPTSRRMLDARWREILEAADRHGVPLATLVVLAALSAAAVPNSGSPAKKVLKFRPGYAEGDAYNALADLRSLELLIHLYALFPEERPALFTADKALALFWTGIQPHGFRMESDGLTFDLAPVEALLPGDTITRWQEAIRAE
;
A
#
# COMPACT_ATOMS: atom_id res chain seq x y z
N MET A 1 36.82 -12.13 -30.11
CA MET A 1 35.63 -11.61 -29.42
C MET A 1 34.62 -12.72 -29.47
N THR A 2 34.39 -13.41 -28.35
CA THR A 2 33.34 -14.42 -28.23
C THR A 2 31.99 -13.69 -28.26
N ASP A 3 31.10 -14.06 -29.18
CA ASP A 3 29.71 -13.62 -29.16
C ASP A 3 29.10 -14.07 -27.84
N GLU A 4 28.75 -13.10 -26.99
CA GLU A 4 28.05 -13.35 -25.74
C GLU A 4 26.63 -13.78 -26.07
N THR A 5 26.21 -14.98 -25.63
CA THR A 5 24.85 -15.46 -25.88
C THR A 5 23.83 -14.74 -25.01
N SER A 6 22.55 -14.72 -25.41
CA SER A 6 21.45 -14.18 -24.59
C SER A 6 21.40 -14.83 -23.19
N GLU A 7 21.74 -16.12 -23.10
CA GLU A 7 21.79 -16.86 -21.84
C GLU A 7 22.97 -16.41 -20.95
N ASP A 8 24.15 -16.16 -21.52
CA ASP A 8 25.30 -15.62 -20.79
C ASP A 8 25.03 -14.20 -20.29
N ARG A 9 24.39 -13.38 -21.14
CA ARG A 9 23.99 -12.01 -20.79
C ARG A 9 22.92 -12.00 -19.72
N LEU A 10 21.95 -12.90 -19.78
CA LEU A 10 20.95 -13.06 -18.73
C LEU A 10 21.61 -13.47 -17.41
N LYS A 11 22.52 -14.45 -17.40
CA LYS A 11 23.25 -14.84 -16.19
C LYS A 11 24.12 -13.72 -15.61
N ARG A 12 24.65 -12.83 -16.45
CA ARG A 12 25.46 -11.67 -16.03
C ARG A 12 24.61 -10.52 -15.51
N LEU A 13 23.48 -10.24 -16.16
CA LEU A 13 22.65 -9.08 -15.87
C LEU A 13 21.55 -9.36 -14.84
N ALA A 14 20.98 -10.55 -14.86
CA ALA A 14 19.93 -10.99 -13.96
C ALA A 14 20.52 -11.61 -12.70
N GLN A 15 19.96 -11.26 -11.56
CA GLN A 15 20.22 -11.90 -10.28
C GLN A 15 19.09 -12.90 -9.98
N ALA A 16 19.34 -13.83 -9.06
CA ALA A 16 18.29 -14.72 -8.57
C ALA A 16 17.10 -13.90 -8.06
N GLY A 17 15.90 -14.18 -8.59
CA GLY A 17 14.66 -13.47 -8.27
C GLY A 17 14.32 -12.26 -9.16
N ASP A 18 15.18 -11.89 -10.11
CA ASP A 18 14.85 -10.81 -11.06
C ASP A 18 13.75 -11.25 -12.04
N TRP A 19 12.78 -10.37 -12.23
CA TRP A 19 11.76 -10.56 -13.25
C TRP A 19 12.35 -10.30 -14.64
N VAL A 20 12.17 -11.29 -15.52
CA VAL A 20 12.45 -11.17 -16.95
C VAL A 20 11.16 -10.79 -17.64
N MET A 21 11.11 -9.62 -18.27
CA MET A 21 9.96 -9.18 -19.04
C MET A 21 10.29 -9.20 -20.52
N LYS A 22 9.51 -9.94 -21.29
CA LYS A 22 9.60 -9.99 -22.74
C LYS A 22 8.40 -9.27 -23.35
N PHE A 23 8.66 -8.22 -24.12
CA PHE A 23 7.70 -7.64 -25.04
C PHE A 23 7.85 -8.36 -26.36
N ALA A 24 6.76 -8.90 -26.90
CA ALA A 24 6.76 -9.54 -28.21
C ALA A 24 5.53 -9.10 -28.98
N GLU A 25 5.72 -8.78 -30.25
CA GLU A 25 4.61 -8.57 -31.18
C GLU A 25 3.87 -9.89 -31.38
N LEU A 26 2.54 -9.86 -31.31
CA LEU A 26 1.73 -11.05 -31.57
C LEU A 26 1.72 -11.42 -33.06
N GLN A 27 1.87 -10.41 -33.92
CA GLN A 27 1.97 -10.52 -35.36
C GLN A 27 2.97 -9.46 -35.84
N GLY A 28 3.82 -9.81 -36.79
CA GLY A 28 4.72 -8.84 -37.39
C GLY A 28 3.99 -7.84 -38.29
N GLN A 29 4.60 -6.69 -38.50
CA GLN A 29 4.08 -5.64 -39.36
C GLN A 29 4.63 -5.78 -40.79
N ASP A 30 3.80 -5.48 -41.79
CA ASP A 30 4.22 -5.37 -43.20
C ASP A 30 4.90 -6.63 -43.79
N GLY A 31 4.57 -7.81 -43.28
CA GLY A 31 5.13 -9.09 -43.75
C GLY A 31 6.45 -9.50 -43.11
N GLU A 32 6.99 -8.68 -42.20
CA GLU A 32 8.15 -9.02 -41.37
C GLU A 32 7.76 -9.98 -40.22
N PRO A 33 8.71 -10.75 -39.67
CA PRO A 33 8.45 -11.56 -38.49
C PRO A 33 8.14 -10.69 -37.26
N PRO A 34 7.35 -11.22 -36.29
CA PRO A 34 7.09 -10.52 -35.04
C PRO A 34 8.41 -10.27 -34.29
N ARG A 35 8.55 -9.05 -33.79
CA ARG A 35 9.73 -8.63 -33.04
C ARG A 35 9.56 -8.80 -31.55
N SER A 36 10.67 -8.87 -30.84
CA SER A 36 10.71 -9.01 -29.40
C SER A 36 11.91 -8.31 -28.76
N ILE A 37 11.67 -7.86 -27.54
CA ILE A 37 12.65 -7.19 -26.69
C ILE A 37 12.50 -7.75 -25.27
N THR A 38 13.61 -8.22 -24.68
CA THR A 38 13.63 -8.85 -23.36
C THR A 38 14.46 -8.02 -22.38
N PHE A 39 13.88 -7.66 -21.24
CA PHE A 39 14.48 -6.83 -20.21
C PHE A 39 14.58 -7.53 -18.86
N VAL A 40 15.51 -7.06 -18.04
CA VAL A 40 15.61 -7.36 -16.60
C VAL A 40 15.77 -6.09 -15.78
N GLY A 41 15.51 -6.18 -14.48
CA GLY A 41 15.66 -5.04 -13.55
C GLY A 41 14.61 -3.95 -13.72
N ILE A 42 13.46 -4.28 -14.30
CA ILE A 42 12.35 -3.33 -14.50
C ILE A 42 11.83 -2.83 -13.15
N GLU A 43 11.73 -1.50 -13.03
CA GLU A 43 11.03 -0.84 -11.94
C GLU A 43 9.78 -0.14 -12.49
N PHE A 44 8.60 -0.53 -11.98
CA PHE A 44 7.34 0.12 -12.31
C PHE A 44 7.11 1.34 -11.45
N LYS A 45 6.74 2.45 -12.09
CA LYS A 45 6.25 3.62 -11.40
C LYS A 45 4.86 3.29 -10.80
N PRO A 46 4.63 3.54 -9.51
CA PRO A 46 3.31 3.38 -8.92
C PRO A 46 2.25 4.22 -9.64
N LEU A 47 1.06 3.65 -9.72
CA LEU A 47 -0.16 4.26 -10.24
C LEU A 47 -0.71 5.28 -9.24
N ALA A 48 -1.33 6.35 -9.75
CA ALA A 48 -1.91 7.39 -8.91
C ALA A 48 -3.38 7.08 -8.54
N TYR A 49 -3.97 8.00 -7.78
CA TYR A 49 -5.34 7.91 -7.25
C TYR A 49 -6.39 7.64 -8.33
N GLN A 50 -6.35 8.37 -9.45
CA GLN A 50 -7.38 8.25 -10.49
C GLN A 50 -7.38 6.84 -11.12
N GLN A 51 -6.21 6.27 -11.38
CA GLN A 51 -6.14 4.89 -11.87
C GLN A 51 -6.76 3.88 -10.88
N LEU A 52 -6.65 4.12 -9.56
CA LEU A 52 -7.29 3.25 -8.56
C LEU A 52 -8.81 3.43 -8.53
N VAL A 53 -9.31 4.66 -8.67
CA VAL A 53 -10.74 4.94 -8.76
C VAL A 53 -11.35 4.10 -9.89
N ASP A 54 -10.74 4.16 -11.07
CA ASP A 54 -11.21 3.51 -12.29
C ASP A 54 -10.99 1.99 -12.29
N ALA A 55 -10.03 1.49 -11.51
CA ALA A 55 -9.70 0.07 -11.43
C ALA A 55 -10.83 -0.76 -10.78
N ARG A 56 -11.21 -1.86 -11.44
CA ARG A 56 -12.11 -2.89 -10.91
C ARG A 56 -11.30 -4.06 -10.36
N LEU A 57 -10.88 -3.95 -9.11
CA LEU A 57 -9.90 -4.87 -8.49
C LEU A 57 -10.30 -6.35 -8.48
N HIS A 58 -11.59 -6.69 -8.49
CA HIS A 58 -12.08 -8.08 -8.51
C HIS A 58 -12.37 -8.62 -9.93
N GLN A 59 -11.95 -7.91 -10.97
CA GLN A 59 -12.10 -8.28 -12.37
C GLN A 59 -10.75 -8.17 -13.08
N PRO A 60 -10.57 -8.79 -14.26
CA PRO A 60 -9.43 -8.52 -15.12
C PRO A 60 -9.16 -7.01 -15.25
N VAL A 61 -7.93 -6.58 -14.96
CA VAL A 61 -7.56 -5.16 -14.92
C VAL A 61 -6.71 -4.74 -16.12
N THR A 62 -6.97 -3.53 -16.60
CA THR A 62 -6.09 -2.82 -17.52
C THR A 62 -5.16 -1.92 -16.71
N VAL A 63 -3.84 -2.11 -16.88
CA VAL A 63 -2.83 -1.44 -16.07
C VAL A 63 -1.94 -0.59 -16.97
N PRO A 64 -1.94 0.75 -16.87
CA PRO A 64 -0.94 1.56 -17.54
C PRO A 64 0.40 1.37 -16.82
N LEU A 65 1.39 0.86 -17.55
CA LEU A 65 2.73 0.61 -17.04
C LEU A 65 3.65 1.74 -17.49
N ASP A 66 4.18 2.50 -16.54
CA ASP A 66 5.36 3.33 -16.73
C ASP A 66 6.52 2.60 -16.07
N TRP A 67 7.60 2.35 -16.82
CA TRP A 67 8.73 1.58 -16.29
C TRP A 67 10.08 2.20 -16.64
N HIS A 68 11.06 1.96 -15.76
CA HIS A 68 12.42 2.47 -15.88
C HIS A 68 13.45 1.48 -15.33
N ASN A 69 14.73 1.84 -15.42
CA ASN A 69 15.87 1.04 -14.94
C ASN A 69 16.02 -0.34 -15.61
N ALA A 70 15.35 -0.55 -16.75
CA ALA A 70 15.36 -1.81 -17.47
C ALA A 70 16.69 -1.99 -18.21
N ARG A 71 17.35 -3.12 -18.01
CA ARG A 71 18.55 -3.51 -18.78
C ARG A 71 18.14 -4.46 -19.88
N LEU A 72 18.60 -4.18 -21.10
CA LEU A 72 18.29 -4.99 -22.25
C LEU A 72 19.12 -6.29 -22.25
N VAL A 73 18.43 -7.42 -22.31
CA VAL A 73 19.04 -8.76 -22.38
C VAL A 73 19.13 -9.23 -23.82
N GLU A 74 18.06 -9.08 -24.58
CA GLU A 74 17.94 -9.60 -25.94
C GLU A 74 16.97 -8.74 -26.74
N THR A 75 17.25 -8.55 -28.03
CA THR A 75 16.36 -7.87 -28.98
C THR A 75 16.60 -8.40 -30.38
N ASP A 76 15.53 -8.55 -31.15
CA ASP A 76 15.58 -8.76 -32.60
C ASP A 76 15.27 -7.46 -33.39
N VAL A 77 15.03 -6.35 -32.66
CA VAL A 77 14.75 -5.03 -33.25
C VAL A 77 16.06 -4.38 -33.73
N PRO A 78 16.20 -4.07 -35.03
CA PRO A 78 17.41 -3.45 -35.57
C PRO A 78 17.71 -2.08 -34.96
N GLY A 79 18.99 -1.83 -34.67
CA GLY A 79 19.47 -0.52 -34.20
C GLY A 79 19.22 -0.22 -32.72
N VAL A 80 18.75 -1.20 -31.93
CA VAL A 80 18.63 -1.06 -30.48
C VAL A 80 19.95 -1.40 -29.80
N ASP A 81 20.46 -0.47 -29.00
CA ASP A 81 21.66 -0.66 -28.19
C ASP A 81 21.37 -1.54 -26.97
N LEU A 82 22.12 -2.63 -26.84
CA LEU A 82 21.98 -3.59 -25.74
C LEU A 82 22.57 -3.06 -24.42
N ASP A 83 23.49 -2.10 -24.45
CA ASP A 83 24.25 -1.67 -23.26
C ASP A 83 23.58 -0.51 -22.50
N GLY A 84 22.44 -0.02 -22.99
CA GLY A 84 21.68 1.08 -22.39
C GLY A 84 20.77 0.68 -21.23
N ILE A 85 20.43 1.68 -20.40
CA ILE A 85 19.28 1.61 -19.48
C ILE A 85 18.05 2.13 -20.24
N ALA A 86 17.06 1.26 -20.38
CA ALA A 86 15.80 1.58 -21.03
C ALA A 86 14.74 2.06 -20.02
N LYS A 87 13.84 2.88 -20.55
CA LYS A 87 12.58 3.27 -19.92
C LYS A 87 11.51 3.26 -21.00
N GLY A 88 10.27 3.06 -20.60
CA GLY A 88 9.17 3.00 -21.53
C GLY A 88 7.83 3.07 -20.83
N ASN A 89 6.78 3.05 -21.65
CA ASN A 89 5.42 2.90 -21.17
C ASN A 89 4.66 1.91 -22.07
N ALA A 90 3.66 1.27 -21.50
CA ALA A 90 2.78 0.33 -22.18
C ALA A 90 1.43 0.26 -21.44
N THR A 91 0.41 -0.29 -22.09
CA THR A 91 -0.83 -0.68 -21.42
C THR A 91 -0.89 -2.19 -21.34
N LEU A 92 -0.96 -2.74 -20.13
CA LEU A 92 -1.16 -4.16 -19.88
C LEU A 92 -2.65 -4.45 -19.79
N GLU A 93 -3.20 -5.13 -20.79
CA GLU A 93 -4.51 -5.75 -20.71
C GLU A 93 -4.37 -7.12 -20.03
N SER A 94 -4.59 -7.17 -18.72
CA SER A 94 -4.39 -8.37 -17.93
C SER A 94 -5.66 -9.20 -17.84
N ILE A 95 -5.50 -10.52 -17.90
CA ILE A 95 -6.54 -11.49 -17.53
C ILE A 95 -6.63 -11.72 -16.01
N PHE A 96 -5.68 -11.17 -15.24
CA PHE A 96 -5.63 -11.30 -13.79
C PHE A 96 -6.43 -10.17 -13.12
N SER A 97 -7.13 -10.49 -12.04
CA SER A 97 -7.64 -9.51 -11.08
C SER A 97 -6.53 -8.97 -10.18
N SER A 98 -6.81 -7.91 -9.42
CA SER A 98 -5.88 -7.33 -8.44
C SER A 98 -6.60 -7.10 -7.11
N THR A 99 -7.16 -8.17 -6.54
CA THR A 99 -7.93 -8.14 -5.29
C THR A 99 -7.11 -7.61 -4.12
N THR A 100 -5.81 -7.90 -4.11
CA THR A 100 -4.82 -7.25 -3.25
C THR A 100 -4.02 -6.23 -4.05
N VAL A 101 -3.83 -5.04 -3.47
CA VAL A 101 -2.96 -3.99 -4.01
C VAL A 101 -1.80 -3.72 -3.07
N SER A 102 -0.68 -3.30 -3.66
CA SER A 102 0.49 -2.80 -2.95
C SER A 102 0.41 -1.29 -2.82
N LEU A 103 0.51 -0.78 -1.60
CA LEU A 103 0.68 0.63 -1.29
C LEU A 103 2.15 0.90 -1.09
N GLN A 104 2.67 1.80 -1.91
CA GLN A 104 4.10 2.15 -1.93
C GLN A 104 4.30 3.64 -2.10
N ARG A 105 5.54 4.12 -1.93
CA ARG A 105 5.91 5.52 -2.17
C ARG A 105 5.42 5.96 -3.56
N GLY A 106 4.63 7.03 -3.59
CA GLY A 106 4.12 7.62 -4.82
C GLY A 106 2.85 6.99 -5.40
N GLY A 107 2.27 5.96 -4.76
CA GLY A 107 0.96 5.45 -5.16
C GLY A 107 0.75 3.96 -4.87
N TRP A 108 0.20 3.25 -5.86
CA TRP A 108 -0.13 1.83 -5.72
C TRP A 108 0.29 1.00 -6.94
N LEU A 109 0.39 -0.31 -6.77
CA LEU A 109 0.54 -1.28 -7.87
C LEU A 109 -0.31 -2.53 -7.58
N PRO A 110 -0.71 -3.29 -8.62
CA PRO A 110 -1.11 -4.68 -8.42
C PRO A 110 -0.04 -5.47 -7.67
N SER A 111 -0.45 -6.33 -6.73
CA SER A 111 0.43 -7.04 -5.79
C SER A 111 1.62 -7.73 -6.47
N GLY A 112 1.38 -8.50 -7.53
CA GLY A 112 2.41 -9.18 -8.30
C GLY A 112 3.38 -8.24 -9.01
N LEU A 113 2.91 -7.08 -9.50
CA LEU A 113 3.76 -6.08 -10.14
C LEU A 113 4.62 -5.31 -9.12
N ALA A 114 4.23 -5.27 -7.86
CA ALA A 114 4.98 -4.58 -6.82
C ALA A 114 6.26 -5.34 -6.42
N VAL A 115 6.25 -6.67 -6.48
CA VAL A 115 7.39 -7.51 -6.07
C VAL A 115 8.40 -7.75 -7.19
N THR A 116 8.18 -7.21 -8.39
CA THR A 116 9.16 -7.33 -9.49
C THR A 116 10.47 -6.62 -9.20
N ARG A 117 10.43 -5.68 -8.25
CA ARG A 117 11.56 -4.91 -7.79
C ARG A 117 12.27 -5.64 -6.65
N ARG A 118 13.55 -5.96 -6.84
CA ARG A 118 14.38 -6.58 -5.80
C ARG A 118 14.34 -5.78 -4.50
N GLY A 119 14.28 -6.49 -3.37
CA GLY A 119 14.37 -5.92 -2.03
C GLY A 119 13.05 -5.38 -1.46
N VAL A 120 11.94 -5.47 -2.20
CA VAL A 120 10.62 -5.12 -1.66
C VAL A 120 10.28 -6.03 -0.49
N THR A 121 9.95 -5.42 0.65
CA THR A 121 9.46 -6.13 1.84
C THR A 121 7.96 -5.92 1.93
N VAL A 122 7.21 -7.01 1.74
CA VAL A 122 5.75 -7.01 1.82
C VAL A 122 5.32 -6.97 3.29
N LEU A 123 4.45 -6.02 3.61
CA LEU A 123 3.80 -5.86 4.90
C LEU A 123 2.32 -6.21 4.71
N PRO A 124 1.88 -7.46 4.90
CA PRO A 124 0.50 -7.83 4.67
C PRO A 124 -0.38 -7.44 5.88
N ASP A 125 -1.56 -6.88 5.60
CA ASP A 125 -2.62 -6.77 6.60
C ASP A 125 -3.26 -8.15 6.90
N ARG A 126 -4.18 -8.20 7.87
CA ARG A 126 -4.88 -9.44 8.24
C ARG A 126 -5.62 -10.10 7.08
N ASN A 127 -6.28 -9.29 6.24
CA ASN A 127 -7.05 -9.78 5.10
C ASN A 127 -6.15 -10.39 4.03
N VAL A 128 -4.96 -9.83 3.81
CA VAL A 128 -3.98 -10.35 2.84
C VAL A 128 -3.38 -11.66 3.32
N VAL A 129 -3.05 -11.82 4.61
CA VAL A 129 -2.60 -13.13 5.13
C VAL A 129 -3.68 -14.20 4.95
N ALA A 130 -4.95 -13.84 5.19
CA ALA A 130 -6.07 -14.75 4.94
C ALA A 130 -6.20 -15.11 3.43
N GLN A 131 -5.98 -14.16 2.53
CA GLN A 131 -5.95 -14.42 1.09
C GLN A 131 -4.78 -15.32 0.69
N ILE A 132 -3.57 -15.07 1.21
CA ILE A 132 -2.40 -15.93 0.97
C ILE A 132 -2.72 -17.37 1.39
N LYS A 133 -3.25 -17.56 2.61
CA LYS A 133 -3.66 -18.89 3.09
C LYS A 133 -4.70 -19.57 2.19
N ALA A 134 -5.70 -18.83 1.72
CA ALA A 134 -6.78 -19.40 0.93
C ALA A 134 -6.37 -19.71 -0.52
N ARG A 135 -5.34 -19.02 -1.02
CA ARG A 135 -4.96 -19.02 -2.43
C ARG A 135 -3.84 -20.01 -2.77
N TYR A 136 -3.05 -20.38 -1.77
CA TYR A 136 -1.86 -21.19 -1.93
C TYR A 136 -1.88 -22.47 -1.08
N ASP A 137 -1.32 -23.55 -1.63
CA ASP A 137 -1.00 -24.79 -0.91
C ASP A 137 0.42 -25.23 -1.29
N GLY A 138 1.34 -25.17 -0.32
CA GLY A 138 2.74 -25.57 -0.53
C GLY A 138 3.48 -24.77 -1.61
N GLY A 139 3.11 -23.52 -1.86
CA GLY A 139 3.67 -22.65 -2.89
C GLY A 139 2.95 -22.70 -4.25
N ALA A 140 1.99 -23.60 -4.43
CA ALA A 140 1.18 -23.70 -5.64
C ALA A 140 -0.16 -22.96 -5.49
N VAL A 141 -0.60 -22.30 -6.56
CA VAL A 141 -1.93 -21.67 -6.60
C VAL A 141 -3.01 -22.74 -6.69
N VAL A 142 -3.98 -22.72 -5.78
CA VAL A 142 -5.08 -23.72 -5.73
C VAL A 142 -6.44 -23.17 -6.14
N THR A 143 -6.54 -21.87 -6.41
CA THR A 143 -7.78 -21.22 -6.85
C THR A 143 -7.89 -21.18 -8.38
N ALA A 144 -9.11 -21.25 -8.90
CA ALA A 144 -9.35 -21.16 -10.35
C ALA A 144 -9.28 -19.72 -10.90
N ASP A 145 -9.71 -18.74 -10.10
CA ASP A 145 -9.65 -17.32 -10.48
C ASP A 145 -8.19 -16.86 -10.51
N ARG A 146 -7.80 -16.08 -11.53
CA ARG A 146 -6.44 -15.56 -11.70
C ARG A 146 -6.33 -14.18 -11.06
N ASP A 147 -5.34 -13.97 -10.21
CA ASP A 147 -5.07 -12.70 -9.53
C ASP A 147 -3.58 -12.38 -9.54
N PHE A 148 -3.21 -11.09 -9.59
CA PHE A 148 -1.82 -10.66 -9.49
C PHE A 148 -1.12 -11.19 -8.24
N LEU A 149 -1.86 -11.53 -7.18
CA LEU A 149 -1.29 -12.19 -6.02
C LEU A 149 -0.68 -13.55 -6.37
N ASP A 150 -1.16 -14.27 -7.39
CA ASP A 150 -0.63 -15.56 -7.89
C ASP A 150 0.83 -15.50 -8.31
N MET A 151 1.30 -14.30 -8.64
CA MET A 151 2.69 -14.08 -9.04
C MET A 151 3.68 -14.26 -7.90
N LEU A 152 3.21 -14.38 -6.65
CA LEU A 152 4.07 -14.75 -5.52
C LEU A 152 4.41 -16.25 -5.51
N ALA A 153 3.69 -17.08 -6.28
CA ALA A 153 3.98 -18.50 -6.43
C ALA A 153 5.44 -18.69 -6.82
N ASP A 154 6.12 -19.61 -6.14
CA ASP A 154 7.50 -19.98 -6.40
C ASP A 154 8.57 -18.87 -6.28
N LEU A 155 8.22 -17.67 -5.80
CA LEU A 155 9.16 -16.57 -5.57
C LEU A 155 9.72 -16.53 -4.15
N GLU A 156 10.99 -16.11 -4.04
CA GLU A 156 11.63 -15.73 -2.77
C GLU A 156 11.21 -14.30 -2.38
N VAL A 157 9.93 -14.12 -2.03
CA VAL A 157 9.38 -12.83 -1.61
C VAL A 157 9.72 -12.55 -0.14
N ARG A 158 10.18 -11.34 0.18
CA ARG A 158 10.39 -10.89 1.57
C ARG A 158 9.06 -10.48 2.18
N ILE A 159 8.66 -11.10 3.27
CA ILE A 159 7.39 -10.82 3.96
C ILE A 159 7.66 -10.55 5.44
N ASN A 160 7.14 -9.43 5.95
CA ASN A 160 7.14 -9.10 7.36
C ASN A 160 5.69 -9.09 7.90
N PRO A 161 5.26 -10.14 8.61
CA PRO A 161 3.89 -10.29 9.12
C PRO A 161 3.58 -9.49 10.38
N LEU A 162 4.44 -8.55 10.80
CA LEU A 162 4.26 -7.81 12.05
C LEU A 162 2.97 -6.99 12.08
N LEU A 163 2.53 -6.44 10.94
CA LEU A 163 1.26 -5.70 10.85
C LEU A 163 0.06 -6.58 11.23
N PHE A 164 0.01 -7.82 10.73
CA PHE A 164 -1.01 -8.80 11.12
C PHE A 164 -1.07 -8.97 12.64
N ALA A 165 0.09 -9.11 13.29
CA ALA A 165 0.18 -9.33 14.72
C ALA A 165 -0.26 -8.09 15.53
N MET A 166 0.11 -6.89 15.06
CA MET A 166 -0.23 -5.63 15.72
C MET A 166 -1.71 -5.25 15.59
N GLU A 167 -2.36 -5.63 14.50
CA GLU A 167 -3.81 -5.45 14.29
C GLU A 167 -4.62 -6.27 15.31
N GLY A 168 -4.14 -7.49 15.63
CA GLY A 168 -4.84 -8.39 16.55
C GLY A 168 -6.17 -8.90 15.98
N ASN A 169 -6.79 -9.86 16.68
CA ASN A 169 -8.12 -10.38 16.35
C ASN A 169 -9.23 -9.81 17.26
N GLY A 170 -8.84 -9.02 18.25
CA GLY A 170 -9.73 -8.31 19.15
C GLY A 170 -10.06 -6.92 18.62
N ARG A 171 -11.22 -6.39 19.01
CA ARG A 171 -11.63 -5.02 18.68
C ARG A 171 -11.01 -3.99 19.65
N GLY A 172 -9.73 -4.14 19.94
CA GLY A 172 -9.00 -3.35 20.94
C GLY A 172 -7.51 -3.66 20.97
N VAL A 173 -6.73 -2.86 21.71
CA VAL A 173 -5.26 -3.00 21.73
C VAL A 173 -4.86 -4.39 22.24
N PRO A 174 -4.13 -5.19 21.46
CA PRO A 174 -3.78 -6.55 21.86
C PRO A 174 -2.83 -6.54 23.05
N ALA A 175 -3.00 -7.51 23.96
CA ALA A 175 -2.01 -7.78 24.99
C ALA A 175 -0.72 -8.34 24.38
N PRO A 176 0.45 -8.15 24.99
CA PRO A 176 1.72 -8.62 24.44
C PRO A 176 1.75 -10.12 24.07
N SER A 177 1.17 -10.97 24.92
CA SER A 177 1.05 -12.41 24.67
C SER A 177 0.17 -12.74 23.46
N LEU A 178 -0.84 -11.91 23.18
CA LEU A 178 -1.70 -12.06 22.01
C LEU A 178 -0.95 -11.64 20.74
N VAL A 179 -0.15 -10.58 20.78
CA VAL A 179 0.69 -10.16 19.65
C VAL A 179 1.68 -11.27 19.28
N GLU A 180 2.35 -11.86 20.27
CA GLU A 180 3.27 -12.98 20.05
C GLU A 180 2.54 -14.18 19.44
N ALA A 181 1.38 -14.57 19.97
CA ALA A 181 0.59 -15.66 19.42
C ALA A 181 0.11 -15.40 17.99
N GLN A 182 -0.36 -14.18 17.68
CA GLN A 182 -0.79 -13.79 16.34
C GLN A 182 0.40 -13.75 15.35
N LEU A 183 1.59 -13.35 15.81
CA LEU A 183 2.79 -13.39 14.98
C LEU A 183 3.16 -14.83 14.62
N GLN A 184 3.16 -15.74 15.60
CA GLN A 184 3.43 -17.16 15.35
C GLN A 184 2.39 -17.78 14.42
N GLU A 185 1.11 -17.44 14.59
CA GLU A 185 0.03 -17.85 13.68
C GLU A 185 0.31 -17.37 12.24
N ALA A 186 0.60 -16.09 12.04
CA ALA A 186 0.89 -15.55 10.71
C ALA A 186 2.12 -16.21 10.07
N VAL A 187 3.18 -16.42 10.85
CA VAL A 187 4.40 -17.12 10.41
C VAL A 187 4.06 -18.52 9.91
N GLN A 188 3.27 -19.28 10.67
CA GLN A 188 2.88 -20.62 10.28
C GLN A 188 2.08 -20.59 8.97
N LEU A 189 1.04 -19.75 8.90
CA LEU A 189 0.19 -19.64 7.72
C LEU A 189 0.98 -19.28 6.46
N ILE A 190 1.90 -18.32 6.57
CA ILE A 190 2.71 -17.89 5.41
C ILE A 190 3.71 -18.97 5.01
N ARG A 191 4.34 -19.69 5.95
CA ARG A 191 5.27 -20.78 5.61
C ARG A 191 4.60 -21.97 4.93
N GLU A 192 3.39 -22.31 5.38
CA GLU A 192 2.59 -23.38 4.77
C GLU A 192 2.15 -22.99 3.34
N ALA A 193 1.70 -21.74 3.17
CA ALA A 193 1.24 -21.21 1.88
C ALA A 193 2.39 -20.95 0.89
N LEU A 194 3.48 -20.31 1.33
CA LEU A 194 4.58 -19.80 0.52
C LEU A 194 5.93 -20.23 1.11
N PRO A 195 6.35 -21.50 0.94
CA PRO A 195 7.53 -22.05 1.62
C PRO A 195 8.86 -21.41 1.18
N LYS A 196 8.90 -20.73 0.02
CA LYS A 196 10.08 -20.00 -0.47
C LYS A 196 10.15 -18.55 0.03
N ALA A 197 9.10 -18.04 0.67
CA ALA A 197 9.10 -16.66 1.17
C ALA A 197 10.15 -16.48 2.27
N GLU A 198 10.91 -15.39 2.19
CA GLU A 198 11.82 -14.95 3.24
C GLU A 198 11.01 -14.18 4.30
N LEU A 199 10.85 -14.76 5.48
CA LEU A 199 10.20 -14.07 6.58
C LEU A 199 11.18 -13.11 7.27
N VAL A 200 10.93 -11.81 7.14
CA VAL A 200 11.75 -10.74 7.73
C VAL A 200 11.29 -10.48 9.17
N ILE A 201 11.71 -11.38 10.07
CA ILE A 201 11.31 -11.37 11.48
C ILE A 201 12.52 -11.74 12.34
N GLY A 202 12.90 -10.86 13.27
CA GLY A 202 13.90 -11.13 14.30
C GLY A 202 13.31 -10.96 15.71
N ASP A 203 13.98 -11.50 16.72
CA ASP A 203 13.55 -11.38 18.13
C ASP A 203 13.45 -9.91 18.59
N ASP A 204 14.30 -9.04 18.04
CA ASP A 204 14.27 -7.61 18.29
C ASP A 204 13.07 -6.92 17.61
N ASN A 205 12.51 -7.50 16.54
CA ASN A 205 11.35 -6.96 15.83
C ASN A 205 10.08 -7.10 16.67
N LEU A 206 9.90 -8.22 17.38
CA LEU A 206 8.76 -8.40 18.29
C LEU A 206 8.85 -7.44 19.48
N LYS A 207 10.03 -7.31 20.09
CA LYS A 207 10.25 -6.32 21.16
C LYS A 207 9.99 -4.90 20.68
N GLY A 208 10.46 -4.55 19.47
CA GLY A 208 10.19 -3.26 18.84
C GLY A 208 8.70 -3.01 18.60
N ALA A 209 7.95 -4.00 18.10
CA ALA A 209 6.51 -3.89 17.92
C ALA A 209 5.75 -3.73 19.23
N LEU A 210 6.13 -4.49 20.26
CA LEU A 210 5.52 -4.38 21.59
C LEU A 210 5.81 -3.02 22.21
N GLY A 211 7.05 -2.53 22.12
CA GLY A 211 7.43 -1.18 22.53
C GLY A 211 6.59 -0.13 21.81
N LEU A 212 6.46 -0.24 20.48
CA LEU A 212 5.64 0.68 19.69
C LEU A 212 4.16 0.63 20.07
N ILE A 213 3.58 -0.54 20.33
CA ILE A 213 2.19 -0.67 20.79
C ILE A 213 2.00 0.05 22.12
N GLU A 214 2.90 -0.16 23.08
CA GLU A 214 2.81 0.47 24.39
C GLU A 214 3.04 1.98 24.33
N ASP A 215 4.07 2.44 23.60
CA ASP A 215 4.40 3.86 23.45
C ASP A 215 3.27 4.63 22.74
N THR A 216 2.55 3.97 21.82
CA THR A 216 1.44 4.58 21.09
C THR A 216 0.08 4.42 21.77
N ARG A 217 -0.06 3.58 22.80
CA ARG A 217 -1.33 3.28 23.48
C ARG A 217 -2.07 4.53 23.99
N PRO A 218 -1.44 5.45 24.76
CA PRO A 218 -2.15 6.65 25.21
C PRO A 218 -2.60 7.54 24.05
N GLY A 219 -1.80 7.60 22.99
CA GLY A 219 -2.15 8.33 21.77
C GLY A 219 -3.31 7.68 21.01
N LEU A 220 -3.39 6.35 21.01
CA LEU A 220 -4.48 5.62 20.36
C LEU A 220 -5.80 5.81 21.12
N GLU A 221 -5.78 5.78 22.45
CA GLU A 221 -6.95 6.03 23.30
C GLU A 221 -7.54 7.41 23.06
N ARG A 222 -6.70 8.46 22.97
CA ARG A 222 -7.12 9.82 22.62
C ARG A 222 -7.78 9.89 21.24
N ARG A 223 -7.18 9.23 20.24
CA ARG A 223 -7.74 9.17 18.88
C ARG A 223 -9.05 8.38 18.82
N GLN A 224 -9.19 7.35 19.65
CA GLN A 224 -10.43 6.57 19.77
C GLN A 224 -11.55 7.42 20.38
N ALA A 225 -11.28 8.13 21.47
CA ALA A 225 -12.22 9.05 22.09
C ALA A 225 -12.65 10.17 21.11
N PHE A 226 -11.70 10.71 20.35
CA PHE A 226 -11.97 11.66 19.27
C PHE A 226 -12.93 11.10 18.21
N LEU A 227 -12.67 9.89 17.68
CA LEU A 227 -13.55 9.28 16.68
C LEU A 227 -14.95 9.01 17.22
N LEU A 228 -15.07 8.57 18.48
CA LEU A 228 -16.37 8.33 19.12
C LEU A 228 -17.17 9.64 19.31
N ASP A 229 -16.50 10.73 19.64
CA ASP A 229 -17.12 12.06 19.82
C ASP A 229 -17.70 12.60 18.50
N ILE A 230 -16.97 12.47 17.39
CA ILE A 230 -17.40 12.99 16.09
C ILE A 230 -18.28 12.01 15.30
N ALA A 231 -18.32 10.72 15.64
CA ALA A 231 -19.07 9.73 14.89
C ALA A 231 -20.56 10.08 14.69
N PRO A 232 -21.30 10.58 15.70
CA PRO A 232 -22.70 10.96 15.52
C PRO A 232 -22.91 12.11 14.52
N SER A 233 -21.94 13.03 14.41
CA SER A 233 -22.05 14.18 13.50
C SER A 233 -21.66 13.83 12.06
N LEU A 234 -20.82 12.80 11.89
CA LEU A 234 -20.26 12.36 10.60
C LEU A 234 -20.86 11.08 10.03
N ASP A 235 -21.74 10.39 10.75
CA ASP A 235 -22.57 9.32 10.21
C ASP A 235 -23.40 9.79 8.98
N PRO A 236 -24.28 10.82 9.09
CA PRO A 236 -24.97 11.33 7.92
C PRO A 236 -24.02 12.03 6.93
N PRO A 237 -24.35 12.10 5.62
CA PRO A 237 -23.60 12.92 4.67
C PRO A 237 -23.60 14.40 5.08
N THR A 238 -22.43 15.04 5.06
CA THR A 238 -22.31 16.47 5.31
C THR A 238 -22.77 17.25 4.08
N SER A 239 -23.82 18.06 4.24
CA SER A 239 -24.24 19.01 3.19
C SER A 239 -23.31 20.21 3.13
N ARG A 240 -23.24 20.88 1.98
CA ARG A 240 -22.43 22.10 1.80
C ARG A 240 -22.73 23.19 2.84
N ARG A 241 -24.00 23.32 3.25
CA ARG A 241 -24.42 24.30 4.29
C ARG A 241 -23.87 23.94 5.68
N MET A 242 -23.68 22.66 5.95
CA MET A 242 -23.19 22.17 7.25
C MET A 242 -21.67 22.04 7.32
N LEU A 243 -20.97 22.19 6.20
CA LEU A 243 -19.52 21.97 6.13
C LEU A 243 -18.76 22.81 7.17
N ASP A 244 -19.02 24.11 7.25
CA ASP A 244 -18.32 24.99 8.19
C ASP A 244 -18.59 24.66 9.66
N ALA A 245 -19.79 24.15 9.97
CA ALA A 245 -20.13 23.70 11.30
C ALA A 245 -19.41 22.38 11.64
N ARG A 246 -19.50 21.39 10.75
CA ARG A 246 -18.83 20.09 10.93
C ARG A 246 -17.31 20.20 10.97
N TRP A 247 -16.73 21.07 10.14
CA TRP A 247 -15.30 21.32 10.12
C TRP A 247 -14.82 21.84 11.48
N ARG A 248 -15.50 22.84 12.06
CA ARG A 248 -15.18 23.34 13.41
C ARG A 248 -15.39 22.29 14.49
N GLU A 249 -16.50 21.54 14.44
CA GLU A 249 -16.75 20.46 15.39
C GLU A 249 -15.61 19.43 15.41
N ILE A 250 -15.06 19.08 14.25
CA ILE A 250 -13.91 18.17 14.14
C ILE A 250 -12.65 18.78 14.77
N LEU A 251 -12.32 20.03 14.45
CA LEU A 251 -11.13 20.70 15.01
C LEU A 251 -11.24 20.87 16.53
N GLU A 252 -12.41 21.29 17.02
CA GLU A 252 -12.68 21.43 18.45
C GLU A 252 -12.65 20.08 19.19
N ALA A 253 -13.12 19.00 18.57
CA ALA A 253 -13.00 17.66 19.12
C ALA A 253 -11.53 17.19 19.15
N ALA A 254 -10.75 17.47 18.12
CA ALA A 254 -9.33 17.12 18.07
C ALA A 254 -8.56 17.79 19.22
N ASP A 255 -8.78 19.10 19.43
CA ASP A 255 -8.22 19.86 20.56
C ASP A 255 -8.67 19.28 21.92
N ARG A 256 -9.99 19.08 22.10
CA ARG A 256 -10.58 18.53 23.33
C ARG A 256 -9.97 17.19 23.75
N HIS A 257 -9.66 16.33 22.78
CA HIS A 257 -9.08 15.01 23.02
C HIS A 257 -7.55 14.98 22.88
N GLY A 258 -6.89 16.12 22.67
CA GLY A 258 -5.43 16.21 22.54
C GLY A 258 -4.87 15.37 21.38
N VAL A 259 -5.56 15.41 20.23
CA VAL A 259 -5.15 14.76 18.99
C VAL A 259 -4.59 15.83 18.04
N PRO A 260 -3.29 15.75 17.67
CA PRO A 260 -2.70 16.76 16.80
C PRO A 260 -3.38 16.85 15.43
N LEU A 261 -3.52 18.07 14.91
CA LEU A 261 -4.24 18.34 13.66
C LEU A 261 -3.54 17.76 12.43
N ALA A 262 -2.21 17.57 12.52
CA ALA A 262 -1.39 16.96 11.48
C ALA A 262 -1.53 15.41 11.39
N THR A 263 -2.33 14.77 12.25
CA THR A 263 -2.51 13.31 12.23
C THR A 263 -3.41 12.82 11.10
N LEU A 264 -3.18 11.58 10.63
CA LEU A 264 -4.00 10.98 9.57
C LEU A 264 -5.47 10.83 9.97
N VAL A 265 -5.77 10.62 11.26
CA VAL A 265 -7.15 10.48 11.75
C VAL A 265 -7.94 11.79 11.66
N VAL A 266 -7.31 12.93 11.95
CA VAL A 266 -7.95 14.25 11.80
C VAL A 266 -8.14 14.56 10.32
N LEU A 267 -7.13 14.33 9.49
CA LEU A 267 -7.26 14.48 8.04
C LEU A 267 -8.38 13.60 7.46
N ALA A 268 -8.49 12.34 7.91
CA ALA A 268 -9.55 11.44 7.48
C ALA A 268 -10.93 11.96 7.89
N ALA A 269 -11.09 12.47 9.10
CA ALA A 269 -12.34 13.06 9.58
C ALA A 269 -12.74 14.31 8.79
N LEU A 270 -11.79 15.22 8.56
CA LEU A 270 -12.00 16.42 7.74
C LEU A 270 -12.38 16.05 6.30
N SER A 271 -11.69 15.09 5.69
CA SER A 271 -12.03 14.57 4.36
C SER A 271 -13.41 13.93 4.33
N ALA A 272 -13.80 13.19 5.37
CA ALA A 272 -15.13 12.59 5.48
C ALA A 272 -16.25 13.64 5.53
N ALA A 273 -15.98 14.82 6.12
CA ALA A 273 -16.91 15.94 6.13
C ALA A 273 -16.89 16.77 4.83
N ALA A 274 -15.74 16.92 4.20
CA ALA A 274 -15.54 17.81 3.05
C ALA A 274 -16.15 17.26 1.75
N VAL A 275 -16.07 15.94 1.54
CA VAL A 275 -16.53 15.34 0.29
C VAL A 275 -18.04 15.08 0.35
N PRO A 276 -18.82 15.61 -0.60
CA PRO A 276 -20.27 15.46 -0.59
C PRO A 276 -20.73 14.01 -0.77
N ASN A 277 -21.97 13.73 -0.36
CA ASN A 277 -22.67 12.45 -0.58
C ASN A 277 -21.95 11.21 0.00
N SER A 278 -21.13 11.38 1.03
CA SER A 278 -20.33 10.29 1.62
C SER A 278 -19.38 9.62 0.61
N GLY A 279 -18.99 10.33 -0.46
CA GLY A 279 -18.12 9.81 -1.50
C GLY A 279 -16.65 9.66 -1.09
N SER A 280 -16.25 10.25 0.04
CA SER A 280 -14.86 10.21 0.50
C SER A 280 -14.40 8.78 0.78
N PRO A 281 -13.25 8.34 0.22
CA PRO A 281 -12.55 7.15 0.68
C PRO A 281 -12.30 7.17 2.19
N ALA A 282 -11.97 8.34 2.77
CA ALA A 282 -11.72 8.47 4.21
C ALA A 282 -12.96 8.10 5.05
N LYS A 283 -14.17 8.50 4.60
CA LYS A 283 -15.41 8.10 5.29
C LYS A 283 -15.61 6.57 5.27
N LYS A 284 -15.19 5.91 4.19
CA LYS A 284 -15.24 4.44 4.06
C LYS A 284 -14.14 3.74 4.87
N VAL A 285 -13.01 4.40 5.15
CA VAL A 285 -12.00 3.91 6.10
C VAL A 285 -12.52 4.03 7.53
N LEU A 286 -13.09 5.19 7.89
CA LEU A 286 -13.61 5.45 9.24
C LEU A 286 -14.89 4.66 9.56
N LYS A 287 -15.70 4.32 8.55
CA LYS A 287 -16.89 3.45 8.64
C LYS A 287 -17.92 3.96 9.66
N PHE A 288 -18.06 5.28 9.81
CA PHE A 288 -19.10 5.91 10.65
C PHE A 288 -20.49 5.40 10.27
N ARG A 289 -21.26 5.03 11.29
CA ARG A 289 -22.60 4.43 11.16
C ARG A 289 -23.40 4.60 12.45
N PRO A 290 -24.73 4.41 12.45
CA PRO A 290 -25.50 4.36 13.68
C PRO A 290 -24.97 3.27 14.62
N GLY A 291 -24.74 3.64 15.88
CA GLY A 291 -24.20 2.72 16.89
C GLY A 291 -22.68 2.48 16.77
N TYR A 292 -21.95 3.39 16.10
CA TYR A 292 -20.49 3.36 16.07
C TYR A 292 -19.90 3.24 17.48
N ALA A 293 -19.11 2.20 17.70
CA ALA A 293 -18.60 1.84 19.02
C ALA A 293 -17.07 1.78 19.05
N GLU A 294 -16.51 1.58 20.25
CA GLU A 294 -15.06 1.49 20.49
C GLU A 294 -14.36 0.55 19.51
N GLY A 295 -14.97 -0.60 19.22
CA GLY A 295 -14.41 -1.56 18.29
C GLY A 295 -14.38 -1.12 16.83
N ASP A 296 -15.34 -0.28 16.41
CA ASP A 296 -15.33 0.31 15.07
C ASP A 296 -14.23 1.38 14.98
N ALA A 297 -14.11 2.22 16.02
CA ALA A 297 -13.04 3.20 16.14
C ALA A 297 -11.65 2.53 16.13
N TYR A 298 -11.50 1.43 16.87
CA TYR A 298 -10.24 0.68 16.90
C TYR A 298 -9.86 0.16 15.51
N ASN A 299 -10.80 -0.44 14.76
CA ASN A 299 -10.53 -0.95 13.42
C ASN A 299 -10.11 0.17 12.47
N ALA A 300 -10.81 1.31 12.49
CA ALA A 300 -10.44 2.47 11.69
C ALA A 300 -9.03 3.01 12.04
N LEU A 301 -8.68 3.03 13.33
CA LEU A 301 -7.34 3.43 13.76
C LEU A 301 -6.27 2.40 13.41
N ALA A 302 -6.59 1.10 13.42
CA ALA A 302 -5.66 0.05 12.99
C ALA A 302 -5.32 0.20 11.50
N ASP A 303 -6.33 0.45 10.66
CA ASP A 303 -6.17 0.76 9.24
C ASP A 303 -5.26 1.98 9.06
N LEU A 304 -5.55 3.10 9.74
CA LEU A 304 -4.73 4.33 9.64
C LEU A 304 -3.31 4.14 10.17
N ARG A 305 -3.13 3.40 11.27
CA ARG A 305 -1.83 3.10 11.86
C ARG A 305 -0.95 2.29 10.92
N SER A 306 -1.52 1.42 10.08
CA SER A 306 -0.74 0.70 9.06
C SER A 306 -0.10 1.65 8.03
N LEU A 307 -0.79 2.74 7.67
CA LEU A 307 -0.24 3.80 6.83
C LEU A 307 0.81 4.63 7.57
N GLU A 308 0.55 4.97 8.84
CA GLU A 308 1.54 5.68 9.67
C GLU A 308 2.83 4.84 9.78
N LEU A 309 2.73 3.54 10.02
CA LEU A 309 3.87 2.62 10.05
C LEU A 309 4.63 2.59 8.73
N LEU A 310 3.92 2.57 7.59
CA LEU A 310 4.55 2.65 6.28
C LEU A 310 5.35 3.96 6.09
N ILE A 311 4.78 5.10 6.54
CA ILE A 311 5.46 6.41 6.56
C ILE A 311 6.72 6.34 7.44
N HIS A 312 6.64 5.73 8.62
CA HIS A 312 7.78 5.55 9.52
C HIS A 312 8.89 4.73 8.90
N LEU A 313 8.56 3.63 8.23
CA LEU A 313 9.55 2.80 7.56
C LEU A 313 10.24 3.54 6.43
N TYR A 314 9.54 4.39 5.66
CA TYR A 314 10.18 5.22 4.65
C TYR A 314 11.14 6.27 5.20
N ALA A 315 10.85 6.82 6.39
CA ALA A 315 11.72 7.81 7.02
C ALA A 315 12.94 7.17 7.70
N LEU A 316 12.75 6.03 8.38
CA LEU A 316 13.80 5.32 9.12
C LEU A 316 14.73 4.53 8.20
N PHE A 317 14.19 3.96 7.12
CA PHE A 317 14.91 3.06 6.22
C PHE A 317 14.71 3.52 4.76
N PRO A 318 15.29 4.66 4.35
CA PRO A 318 15.05 5.24 3.03
C PRO A 318 15.55 4.36 1.86
N GLU A 319 16.50 3.46 2.14
CA GLU A 319 17.04 2.50 1.17
C GLU A 319 16.20 1.21 1.08
N GLU A 320 15.38 0.93 2.10
CA GLU A 320 14.45 -0.19 2.08
C GLU A 320 13.22 0.13 1.22
N ARG A 321 12.54 -0.93 0.81
CA ARG A 321 11.38 -0.83 -0.09
C ARG A 321 10.16 -1.47 0.57
N PRO A 322 9.67 -0.95 1.71
CA PRO A 322 8.46 -1.48 2.34
C PRO A 322 7.25 -1.23 1.43
N ALA A 323 6.37 -2.22 1.37
CA ALA A 323 5.13 -2.17 0.60
C ALA A 323 3.99 -2.76 1.44
N LEU A 324 2.98 -1.95 1.76
CA LEU A 324 1.80 -2.41 2.48
C LEU A 324 0.84 -3.09 1.51
N PHE A 325 0.57 -4.37 1.72
CA PHE A 325 -0.42 -5.09 0.94
C PHE A 325 -1.76 -5.03 1.66
N THR A 326 -2.79 -4.58 0.94
CA THR A 326 -4.15 -4.53 1.45
C THR A 326 -5.17 -4.92 0.38
N ALA A 327 -6.28 -5.49 0.83
CA ALA A 327 -7.47 -5.70 0.00
C ALA A 327 -8.54 -4.63 0.21
N ASP A 328 -8.32 -3.66 1.13
CA ASP A 328 -9.25 -2.56 1.36
C ASP A 328 -9.00 -1.43 0.34
N LYS A 329 -9.87 -1.37 -0.69
CA LYS A 329 -9.82 -0.32 -1.71
C LYS A 329 -10.00 1.09 -1.12
N ALA A 330 -10.75 1.26 -0.02
CA ALA A 330 -10.91 2.56 0.60
C ALA A 330 -9.61 3.03 1.27
N LEU A 331 -8.90 2.11 1.95
CA LEU A 331 -7.58 2.40 2.52
C LEU A 331 -6.56 2.75 1.43
N ALA A 332 -6.55 1.99 0.33
CA ALA A 332 -5.70 2.24 -0.83
C ALA A 332 -6.00 3.59 -1.51
N LEU A 333 -7.28 3.95 -1.66
CA LEU A 333 -7.70 5.25 -2.17
C LEU A 333 -7.30 6.39 -1.22
N PHE A 334 -7.39 6.17 0.10
CA PHE A 334 -6.94 7.15 1.07
C PHE A 334 -5.43 7.38 0.97
N TRP A 335 -4.61 6.33 0.94
CA TRP A 335 -3.15 6.42 0.75
C TRP A 335 -2.76 7.17 -0.53
N THR A 336 -3.30 6.73 -1.67
CA THR A 336 -3.01 7.35 -2.97
C THR A 336 -3.55 8.77 -3.08
N GLY A 337 -4.58 9.09 -2.29
CA GLY A 337 -5.21 10.40 -2.25
C GLY A 337 -4.46 11.40 -1.37
N ILE A 338 -3.88 11.01 -0.24
CA ILE A 338 -3.13 11.93 0.64
C ILE A 338 -1.72 12.27 0.11
N GLN A 339 -1.23 11.48 -0.85
CA GLN A 339 0.06 11.64 -1.53
C GLN A 339 1.22 11.99 -0.57
N PRO A 340 1.55 11.07 0.35
CA PRO A 340 2.58 11.32 1.34
C PRO A 340 3.96 11.29 0.68
N HIS A 341 4.82 12.24 1.03
CA HIS A 341 6.17 12.39 0.48
C HIS A 341 7.09 13.11 1.48
N GLY A 342 8.35 13.35 1.09
CA GLY A 342 9.28 14.10 1.94
C GLY A 342 9.67 13.40 3.25
N PHE A 343 9.53 12.07 3.32
CA PHE A 343 9.82 11.27 4.51
C PHE A 343 11.26 11.47 5.01
N ARG A 344 11.41 11.96 6.23
CA ARG A 344 12.71 12.23 6.86
C ARG A 344 12.66 11.91 8.35
N MET A 345 13.79 11.45 8.87
CA MET A 345 14.05 11.41 10.30
C MET A 345 14.95 12.60 10.64
N GLU A 346 14.45 13.50 11.48
CA GLU A 346 15.19 14.66 11.99
C GLU A 346 15.50 14.46 13.49
N SER A 347 16.32 15.33 14.08
CA SER A 347 16.68 15.23 15.52
C SER A 347 15.46 15.24 16.44
N ASP A 348 14.39 15.89 15.99
CA ASP A 348 13.21 16.21 16.79
C ASP A 348 12.05 15.24 16.49
N GLY A 349 12.27 14.28 15.59
CA GLY A 349 11.30 13.25 15.21
C GLY A 349 11.17 13.04 13.70
N LEU A 350 10.15 12.28 13.34
CA LEU A 350 9.81 12.02 11.95
C LEU A 350 9.08 13.21 11.31
N THR A 351 9.49 13.60 10.10
CA THR A 351 8.81 14.62 9.29
C THR A 351 8.39 14.05 7.94
N PHE A 352 7.24 14.50 7.43
CA PHE A 352 6.71 14.17 6.11
C PHE A 352 5.72 15.24 5.65
N ASP A 353 5.52 15.30 4.34
CA ASP A 353 4.58 16.20 3.69
C ASP A 353 3.40 15.39 3.11
N LEU A 354 2.23 16.01 3.09
CA LEU A 354 1.04 15.46 2.43
C LEU A 354 0.57 16.43 1.35
N ALA A 355 0.17 15.90 0.21
CA ALA A 355 -0.45 16.66 -0.88
C ALA A 355 -1.81 16.04 -1.26
N PRO A 356 -2.85 16.22 -0.44
CA PRO A 356 -4.14 15.60 -0.69
C PRO A 356 -4.72 16.02 -2.04
N VAL A 357 -5.27 15.06 -2.78
CA VAL A 357 -6.01 15.31 -4.02
C VAL A 357 -7.35 16.00 -3.74
N GLU A 358 -7.87 16.70 -4.75
CA GLU A 358 -9.20 17.34 -4.72
C GLU A 358 -10.33 16.39 -4.29
N ALA A 359 -10.20 15.10 -4.62
CA ALA A 359 -11.18 14.08 -4.24
C ALA A 359 -11.19 13.75 -2.73
N LEU A 360 -10.16 14.13 -1.96
CA LEU A 360 -10.13 14.02 -0.50
C LEU A 360 -10.43 15.35 0.18
N LEU A 361 -9.88 16.46 -0.33
CA LEU A 361 -10.10 17.81 0.19
C LEU A 361 -10.45 18.77 -0.96
N PRO A 362 -11.75 18.88 -1.32
CA PRO A 362 -12.19 19.70 -2.45
C PRO A 362 -12.17 21.21 -2.16
N GLY A 363 -11.96 22.00 -3.19
CA GLY A 363 -12.07 23.46 -3.19
C GLY A 363 -11.07 24.11 -2.25
N ASP A 364 -11.56 24.97 -1.36
CA ASP A 364 -10.74 25.69 -0.39
C ASP A 364 -10.41 24.86 0.85
N THR A 365 -10.93 23.63 0.98
CA THR A 365 -10.73 22.81 2.19
C THR A 365 -9.28 22.36 2.39
N ILE A 366 -8.50 22.20 1.32
CA ILE A 366 -7.06 21.94 1.42
C ILE A 366 -6.32 23.10 2.08
N THR A 367 -6.62 24.33 1.67
CA THR A 367 -6.01 25.55 2.23
C THR A 367 -6.41 25.71 3.69
N ARG A 368 -7.70 25.54 4.01
CA ARG A 368 -8.20 25.60 5.40
C ARG A 368 -7.50 24.59 6.31
N TRP A 369 -7.27 23.37 5.82
CA TRP A 369 -6.56 22.34 6.58
C TRP A 369 -5.09 22.71 6.81
N GLN A 370 -4.41 23.20 5.77
CA GLN A 370 -3.02 23.66 5.88
C GLN A 370 -2.87 24.85 6.84
N GLU A 371 -3.81 25.80 6.82
CA GLU A 371 -3.84 26.92 7.75
C GLU A 371 -4.07 26.46 9.19
N ALA A 372 -4.95 25.48 9.40
CA ALA A 372 -5.20 24.92 10.72
C ALA A 372 -3.95 24.24 11.32
N ILE A 373 -3.23 23.44 10.52
CA ILE A 373 -1.97 22.81 10.98
C ILE A 373 -0.90 23.84 11.29
N ARG A 374 -0.79 24.93 10.50
CA ARG A 374 0.23 25.98 10.74
C ARG A 374 -0.06 26.83 11.98
N ALA A 375 -1.29 26.81 12.47
CA ALA A 375 -1.72 27.57 13.64
C ALA A 375 -1.59 26.78 14.96
N GLU A 376 -1.40 25.46 14.87
CA GLU A 376 -1.00 24.56 15.96
C GLU A 376 0.49 24.73 16.26
#